data_AF-A0A3A4UNR1-F1
#
_entry.id   AF-A0A3A4UNR1-F1
#
_cell.length_a   1.000
_cell.length_b   1.000
_cell.length_c   1.000
_cell.angle_alpha   90.00
_cell.angle_beta   90.00
_cell.angle_gamma   90.00
#
_symmetry.space_group_name_H-M   'P 1'
#
loop_
_entity.id
_entity.type
_entity.pdbx_description
1 polymer ?
#
loop_
_entity_poly.entity_id
_entity_poly.type
_entity_poly.pdbx_seq_one_letter_code
_entity_poly.pdbx_strand_id
1 'polypeptide(L)' 'MKALLDLPNDINQTLNIIKAQHNLKNKAQAITLVVKTFREEHMEPELRPEFVQKIQSTEHQKGIHFSSIEGLRKRHE' A
#
# COMPACT_ATOMS: atom_id res chain seq x y z
N MET A 1 5.50 10.49 -21.24
CA MET A 1 4.29 11.32 -21.05
C MET A 1 4.39 12.01 -19.70
N LYS A 2 4.39 13.34 -19.63
CA LYS A 2 4.25 14.08 -18.37
C LYS A 2 2.76 14.37 -18.21
N ALA A 3 2.07 13.68 -17.31
CA ALA A 3 0.85 14.22 -16.75
C ALA A 3 1.28 15.42 -15.90
N LEU A 4 1.07 16.63 -16.40
CA LEU A 4 1.25 17.85 -15.61
C LEU A 4 0.03 17.90 -14.69
N LEU A 5 0.14 17.29 -13.50
CA LEU A 5 -0.85 17.49 -12.46
C LEU A 5 -0.76 18.97 -12.04
N ASP A 6 -1.82 19.73 -12.30
CA ASP A 6 -1.94 21.07 -11.76
C ASP A 6 -2.35 20.94 -10.30
N LEU A 7 -1.38 21.19 -9.41
CA LEU A 7 -1.55 21.06 -7.96
C LEU A 7 -1.63 22.46 -7.35
N PRO A 8 -2.51 22.68 -6.37
CA PRO A 8 -2.52 23.91 -5.59
C PRO A 8 -1.12 24.28 -5.06
N ASN A 9 -0.85 25.59 -4.90
CA ASN A 9 0.48 26.08 -4.53
C ASN A 9 0.95 25.55 -3.16
N ASP A 10 0.05 25.44 -2.19
CA ASP A 10 0.28 24.87 -0.87
C ASP A 10 0.69 23.39 -0.93
N ILE A 11 0.03 22.59 -1.78
CA ILE A 11 0.40 21.19 -2.03
C ILE A 11 1.80 21.11 -2.67
N ASN A 12 2.10 22.00 -3.62
CA ASN A 12 3.41 22.07 -4.25
C ASN A 12 4.54 22.42 -3.26
N GLN A 13 4.29 23.33 -2.34
CA GLN A 13 5.23 23.69 -1.27
C GLN A 13 5.47 22.50 -0.33
N THR A 14 4.40 21.84 0.10
CA THR A 14 4.46 20.66 0.96
C THR A 14 5.26 19.53 0.30
N LEU A 15 5.00 19.23 -0.97
CA LEU A 15 5.76 18.23 -1.72
C LEU A 15 7.24 18.59 -1.89
N ASN A 16 7.58 19.87 -2.00
CA ASN A 16 8.98 20.31 -2.04
C ASN A 16 9.70 20.08 -0.70
N ILE A 17 9.02 20.32 0.42
CA ILE A 17 9.55 20.07 1.77
C ILE A 17 9.82 18.57 1.94
N ILE A 18 8.83 17.71 1.64
CA ILE A 18 8.97 16.25 1.71
C ILE A 18 10.11 15.77 0.81
N LYS A 19 10.19 16.30 -0.41
CA LYS A 19 11.28 15.98 -1.35
C LYS A 19 12.64 16.29 -0.74
N ALA A 20 12.80 17.44 -0.09
CA ALA A 20 14.05 17.83 0.55
C ALA A 20 14.37 16.95 1.77
N GLN A 21 13.38 16.71 2.65
CA GLN A 21 13.54 15.89 3.87
C GLN A 21 13.99 14.46 3.56
N HIS A 22 13.46 13.86 2.50
CA HIS A 22 13.78 12.48 2.10
C HIS A 22 14.83 12.40 0.98
N ASN A 23 15.50 13.51 0.65
CA ASN A 23 16.53 13.60 -0.41
C ASN A 23 16.07 13.00 -1.75
N LEU A 24 14.82 13.28 -2.14
CA LEU A 24 14.19 12.73 -3.34
C LEU A 24 14.55 13.56 -4.58
N LYS A 25 14.70 12.88 -5.73
CA LYS A 25 15.20 13.51 -6.96
C LYS A 25 14.16 14.42 -7.62
N ASN A 26 12.87 14.12 -7.46
CA ASN A 26 11.80 14.87 -8.12
C ASN A 26 10.48 14.78 -7.34
N LYS A 27 9.52 15.64 -7.72
CA LYS A 27 8.18 15.68 -7.08
C LYS A 27 7.39 14.38 -7.27
N ALA A 28 7.59 13.65 -8.37
CA ALA A 28 6.91 12.37 -8.59
C ALA A 28 7.32 11.32 -7.54
N GLN A 29 8.59 11.30 -7.14
CA GLN A 29 9.05 10.46 -6.03
C GLN A 29 8.42 10.89 -4.70
N ALA A 30 8.28 12.19 -4.44
CA ALA A 30 7.61 12.68 -3.23
C ALA A 30 6.13 12.29 -3.19
N ILE A 31 5.40 12.45 -4.31
CA ILE A 31 4.01 11.98 -4.42
C ILE A 31 3.93 10.46 -4.20
N THR A 32 4.85 9.70 -4.79
CA THR A 32 4.88 8.24 -4.63
C THR A 32 5.06 7.85 -3.16
N LEU A 33 5.95 8.54 -2.44
CA LEU A 33 6.15 8.31 -1.01
C LEU A 33 4.86 8.59 -0.23
N VAL A 34 4.25 9.77 -0.42
CA VAL A 34 3.01 10.16 0.28
C VAL A 34 1.89 9.16 0.04
N VAL A 35 1.67 8.74 -1.21
CA VAL A 35 0.61 7.78 -1.56
C VAL A 35 0.87 6.42 -0.93
N LYS A 36 2.13 5.96 -0.89
CA LYS A 36 2.49 4.71 -0.22
C LYS A 36 2.25 4.77 1.28
N THR A 37 2.72 5.82 1.94
CA THR A 37 2.52 6.04 3.38
C THR A 37 1.02 6.10 3.71
N PHE A 38 0.24 6.85 2.94
CA PHE A 38 -1.21 6.90 3.10
C PHE A 38 -1.86 5.51 2.95
N ARG A 39 -1.44 4.72 1.94
CA ARG A 39 -1.94 3.34 1.78
C ARG A 39 -1.58 2.44 2.96
N GLU A 40 -0.35 2.52 3.47
CA GLU A 40 0.12 1.67 4.55
C GLU A 40 -0.58 1.99 5.87
N GLU A 41 -0.74 3.28 6.16
CA GLU A 41 -1.24 3.77 7.46
C GLU A 41 -2.77 3.96 7.49
N HIS A 42 -3.41 4.28 6.37
CA HIS A 42 -4.82 4.73 6.35
C HIS A 42 -5.75 3.86 5.49
N MET A 43 -5.25 3.07 4.53
CA MET A 43 -6.13 2.18 3.76
C MET A 43 -6.35 0.85 4.48
N GLU A 44 -7.61 0.50 4.70
CA GLU A 44 -8.01 -0.82 5.17
C GLU A 44 -7.53 -1.91 4.20
N PRO A 45 -7.13 -3.10 4.70
CA PRO A 45 -6.53 -4.16 3.88
C PRO A 45 -7.35 -4.52 2.64
N GLU A 46 -8.67 -4.57 2.76
CA GLU A 46 -9.62 -4.87 1.69
C GLU A 46 -9.63 -3.86 0.53
N LEU A 47 -9.19 -2.63 0.77
CA LEU A 47 -9.08 -1.59 -0.25
C LEU A 47 -7.73 -1.60 -0.96
N ARG A 48 -6.78 -2.43 -0.51
CA ARG A 48 -5.44 -2.48 -1.09
C ARG A 48 -5.40 -3.44 -2.29
N PRO A 49 -4.94 -3.01 -3.48
CA PRO A 49 -4.94 -3.85 -4.68
C PRO A 49 -4.21 -5.19 -4.54
N GLU A 50 -3.13 -5.23 -3.77
CA GLU A 50 -2.36 -6.45 -3.46
C GLU A 50 -3.15 -7.45 -2.62
N PHE A 51 -4.05 -6.97 -1.75
CA PHE A 51 -4.91 -7.83 -0.96
C PHE A 51 -5.95 -8.49 -1.86
N VAL A 52 -6.56 -7.71 -2.75
CA VAL A 52 -7.48 -8.24 -3.77
C VAL A 52 -6.78 -9.30 -4.63
N GLN A 53 -5.56 -9.03 -5.09
CA GLN A 53 -4.76 -10.01 -5.85
C GLN A 53 -4.46 -11.28 -5.05
N LYS A 54 -4.09 -11.13 -3.77
CA LYS A 54 -3.84 -12.26 -2.88
C LYS A 54 -5.10 -13.12 -2.74
N ILE A 55 -6.25 -12.51 -2.46
CA ILE A 55 -7.54 -13.23 -2.33
C ILE A 55 -7.89 -13.97 -3.62
N GLN A 56 -7.84 -13.29 -4.77
CA GLN A 56 -8.09 -13.92 -6.08
C GLN A 56 -7.15 -15.10 -6.37
N SER A 57 -5.87 -14.98 -5.99
CA SER A 57 -4.89 -16.06 -6.16
C SER A 57 -5.17 -17.27 -5.26
N THR A 58 -5.78 -17.04 -4.09
CA THR A 58 -6.12 -18.09 -3.11
C THR A 58 -7.52 -18.68 -3.31
N GLU A 59 -8.41 -17.99 -4.02
CA GLU A 59 -9.79 -18.43 -4.26
C GLU A 59 -9.86 -19.80 -4.95
N HIS A 60 -8.91 -20.09 -5.83
CA HIS A 60 -8.84 -21.34 -6.58
C HIS A 60 -7.99 -22.42 -5.89
N GLN A 61 -7.42 -22.13 -4.73
CA GLN A 61 -6.57 -23.07 -4.00
C GLN A 61 -7.39 -23.93 -3.05
N LYS A 62 -7.04 -25.21 -2.92
CA LYS A 62 -7.64 -26.09 -1.90
C LYS A 62 -7.23 -25.60 -0.51
N GLY A 63 -8.20 -25.09 0.24
CA GLY A 63 -8.06 -24.85 1.67
C GLY A 63 -7.79 -26.15 2.43
N ILE A 64 -7.06 -26.04 3.53
CA ILE A 64 -6.87 -27.16 4.46
C ILE A 64 -7.93 -27.01 5.55
N HIS A 65 -8.78 -28.03 5.69
CA HIS A 65 -9.80 -28.05 6.72
C HIS A 65 -9.18 -28.44 8.06
N PHE A 66 -9.47 -27.65 9.10
CA PHE A 66 -9.11 -27.96 10.47
C PHE A 66 -10.40 -28.13 11.28
N SER A 67 -10.49 -29.20 12.06
CA SER A 67 -11.65 -29.48 12.93
C SER A 67 -11.66 -28.66 14.22
N SER A 68 -10.55 -27.98 14.55
CA SER A 68 -10.44 -27.12 15.73
C SER A 68 -9.38 -26.04 15.54
N ILE A 69 -9.52 -24.95 16.30
CA ILE A 69 -8.53 -23.87 16.38
C ILE A 69 -7.18 -24.41 16.90
N GLU A 70 -7.23 -25.38 17.81
CA GLU A 70 -6.03 -26.06 18.33
C GLU A 70 -5.23 -26.75 17.22
N GLY A 71 -5.92 -27.45 16.31
CA GLY A 71 -5.31 -28.10 15.15
C GLY A 71 -4.71 -27.11 14.15
N LEU A 72 -5.27 -25.91 14.04
CA LEU A 72 -4.69 -24.82 13.25
C LEU A 72 -3.40 -24.30 13.88
N ARG A 73 -3.41 -23.98 15.18
CA ARG A 73 -2.26 -23.40 15.90
C ARG A 73 -1.02 -24.29 15.85
N LYS A 74 -1.20 -25.60 16.10
CA LYS A 74 -0.12 -26.60 16.12
C LYS A 74 0.68 -26.71 14.81
N ARG A 75 0.14 -26.21 13.69
CA ARG A 75 0.83 -26.22 12.39
C ARG A 75 1.77 -25.01 12.18
N HIS A 76 1.56 -23.93 12.93
CA HIS A 76 2.26 -22.66 12.76
C HIS A 76 3.17 -22.28 13.95
N GLU A 77 3.27 -23.15 14.95
CA GLU A 77 4.36 -23.19 15.96
C GLU A 77 5.53 -24.03 15.44
#